data_AF-A0A6N2ZSK6-F1
#
_entry.id   AF-A0A6N2ZSK6-F1
#
_cell.length_a   1.000
_cell.length_b   1.000
_cell.length_c   1.000
_cell.angle_alpha   90.00
_cell.angle_beta   90.00
_cell.angle_gamma   90.00
#
_symmetry.space_group_name_H-M   'P 1'
#
loop_
_entity.id
_entity.type
_entity.pdbx_description
1 polymer ?
#
loop_
_entity_poly.entity_id
_entity_poly.type
_entity_poly.pdbx_seq_one_letter_code
_entity_poly.pdbx_strand_id
1 'polypeptide(L)'
;MESYVLKILEDYLAWEKLKQLKNYNRLSQKGKDELRLENDNDAKYYYKIIGLTKEKALYADTIISFWTPYSRLLKVEADWTAYKTSKSLESLINQIKTNRKNDYTEKIRRVNGNIEEFAKICYTKGNYMLLPERQMNNQRYSVTEDRIDLTLHECFEKGALAKFFRNENELKDWIDKQDLSSVFVNGHMCKDKINWFVIEDKPKFISEMKADEIYEYLRNAILLIQKRNK
;
A
#
# COMPACT_ATOMS: atom_id res chain seq x y z
N MET A 1 -7.15 10.06 21.92
CA MET A 1 -6.20 9.97 20.79
C MET A 1 -7.04 9.69 19.55
N GLU A 2 -6.88 10.48 18.50
CA GLU A 2 -7.62 10.29 17.24
C GLU A 2 -7.09 9.01 16.56
N SER A 3 -7.97 8.13 16.09
CA SER A 3 -7.56 6.89 15.44
C SER A 3 -7.10 7.17 14.01
N TYR A 4 -5.86 6.79 13.68
CA TYR A 4 -5.28 6.88 12.34
C TYR A 4 -6.02 5.97 11.35
N VAL A 5 -6.47 4.79 11.79
CA VAL A 5 -7.31 3.92 10.95
C VAL A 5 -8.59 4.64 10.55
N LEU A 6 -9.28 5.27 11.50
CA LEU A 6 -10.51 6.00 11.22
C LEU A 6 -10.28 7.15 10.24
N LYS A 7 -9.22 7.92 10.44
CA LYS A 7 -8.83 9.02 9.55
C LYS A 7 -8.59 8.54 8.11
N ILE A 8 -7.85 7.44 7.93
CA ILE A 8 -7.62 6.86 6.59
C ILE A 8 -8.92 6.46 5.92
N LEU A 9 -9.86 5.88 6.66
CA LEU A 9 -11.17 5.48 6.10
C LEU A 9 -12.01 6.70 5.71
N GLU A 10 -11.96 7.78 6.49
CA GLU A 10 -12.60 9.05 6.16
C GLU A 10 -11.99 9.68 4.91
N ASP A 11 -10.66 9.64 4.76
CA ASP A 11 -9.95 10.10 3.57
C ASP A 11 -10.36 9.28 2.32
N TYR A 12 -10.46 7.95 2.46
CA TYR A 12 -10.98 7.10 1.38
C TYR A 12 -12.42 7.44 1.02
N LEU A 13 -13.28 7.69 2.01
CA LEU A 13 -14.67 8.07 1.76
C LEU A 13 -14.76 9.43 1.05
N ALA A 14 -13.96 10.41 1.47
CA ALA A 14 -13.88 11.72 0.83
C ALA A 14 -13.43 11.59 -0.63
N TRP A 15 -12.43 10.74 -0.88
CA TRP A 15 -11.93 10.47 -2.23
C TRP A 15 -12.99 9.82 -3.14
N GLU A 16 -13.72 8.80 -2.64
CA GLU A 16 -14.79 8.17 -3.41
C GLU A 16 -15.95 9.15 -3.71
N LYS A 17 -16.31 10.01 -2.76
CA LYS A 17 -17.29 11.09 -2.98
C LYS A 17 -16.80 12.11 -4.01
N LEU A 18 -15.52 12.48 -3.98
CA LEU A 18 -14.94 13.39 -4.97
C LEU A 18 -14.96 12.77 -6.38
N LYS A 19 -14.62 11.49 -6.51
CA LYS A 19 -14.69 10.78 -7.80
C LYS A 19 -16.11 10.77 -8.37
N GLN A 20 -17.12 10.55 -7.54
CA GLN A 20 -18.52 10.61 -7.95
C GLN A 20 -18.91 12.01 -8.41
N LEU A 21 -18.58 13.04 -7.62
CA LEU A 21 -18.86 14.44 -7.94
C LEU A 21 -18.23 14.88 -9.26
N LYS A 22 -16.98 14.45 -9.51
CA LYS A 22 -16.22 14.80 -10.72
C LYS A 22 -16.50 13.86 -11.90
N ASN A 23 -17.36 12.86 -11.74
CA ASN A 23 -17.61 11.82 -12.73
C ASN A 23 -16.29 11.21 -13.26
N TYR A 24 -15.42 10.79 -12.32
CA TYR A 24 -14.02 10.43 -12.57
C TYR A 24 -13.81 9.50 -13.76
N ASN A 25 -14.70 8.52 -13.95
CA ASN A 25 -14.60 7.55 -15.04
C ASN A 25 -14.73 8.18 -16.43
N ARG A 26 -15.39 9.34 -16.54
CA ARG A 26 -15.55 10.12 -17.78
C ARG A 26 -14.48 11.20 -17.97
N LEU A 27 -13.59 11.39 -17.00
CA LEU A 27 -12.49 12.35 -17.15
C LEU A 27 -11.48 11.86 -18.17
N SER A 28 -10.86 12.81 -18.87
CA SER A 28 -9.66 12.56 -19.68
C SER A 28 -8.51 12.08 -18.79
N GLN A 29 -7.51 11.43 -19.38
CA GLN A 29 -6.33 10.99 -18.63
C GLN A 29 -5.64 12.15 -17.91
N LYS A 30 -5.57 13.33 -18.56
CA LYS A 30 -5.04 14.55 -17.94
C LYS A 30 -5.83 14.96 -16.69
N GLY A 31 -7.17 14.92 -16.76
CA GLY A 31 -8.01 15.25 -15.59
C GLY A 31 -7.86 14.24 -14.45
N LYS A 32 -7.66 12.95 -14.77
CA LYS A 32 -7.36 11.91 -13.76
C LYS A 32 -6.00 12.15 -13.11
N ASP A 33 -4.99 12.48 -13.91
CA ASP A 33 -3.64 12.79 -13.45
C ASP A 33 -3.60 14.04 -12.55
N GLU A 34 -4.36 15.09 -12.89
CA GLU A 34 -4.50 16.30 -12.06
C GLU A 34 -5.12 15.97 -10.70
N LEU A 35 -6.21 15.18 -10.68
CA LEU A 35 -6.81 14.75 -9.43
C LEU A 35 -5.86 13.88 -8.60
N ARG A 36 -5.07 13.01 -9.23
CA ARG A 36 -4.06 12.19 -8.55
C ARG A 36 -3.00 13.06 -7.86
N LEU A 37 -2.45 14.05 -8.55
CA LEU A 37 -1.45 14.99 -8.00
C LEU A 37 -1.98 15.82 -6.82
N GLU A 38 -3.30 16.02 -6.74
CA GLU A 38 -3.94 16.79 -5.68
C GLU A 38 -4.32 15.95 -4.45
N ASN A 39 -4.68 14.68 -4.67
CA ASN A 39 -5.38 13.86 -3.67
C ASN A 39 -4.62 12.58 -3.27
N ASP A 40 -3.81 11.98 -4.14
CA ASP A 40 -3.02 10.79 -3.78
C ASP A 40 -1.76 11.24 -3.01
N ASN A 41 -1.57 10.69 -1.81
CA ASN A 41 -0.54 11.16 -0.89
C ASN A 41 0.89 11.02 -1.44
N ASP A 42 1.16 9.95 -2.20
CA ASP A 42 2.46 9.69 -2.83
C ASP A 42 2.79 10.71 -3.93
N ALA A 43 1.90 10.90 -4.90
CA ALA A 43 2.05 11.84 -6.00
C ALA A 43 2.10 13.28 -5.49
N LYS A 44 1.26 13.62 -4.50
CA LYS A 44 1.26 14.92 -3.84
C LYS A 44 2.57 15.19 -3.11
N TYR A 45 3.14 14.21 -2.42
CA TYR A 45 4.44 14.34 -1.77
C TYR A 45 5.54 14.67 -2.77
N TYR A 46 5.69 13.88 -3.84
CA TYR A 46 6.73 14.12 -4.83
C TYR A 46 6.52 15.42 -5.63
N TYR A 47 5.28 15.81 -5.89
CA TYR A 47 4.98 17.06 -6.60
C TYR A 47 5.17 18.30 -5.72
N LYS A 48 4.51 18.35 -4.55
CA LYS A 48 4.43 19.56 -3.74
C LYS A 48 5.55 19.71 -2.72
N ILE A 49 6.11 18.60 -2.23
CA ILE A 49 7.14 18.61 -1.18
C ILE A 49 8.53 18.46 -1.79
N ILE A 50 8.73 17.47 -2.68
CA ILE A 50 10.02 17.28 -3.36
C ILE A 50 10.20 18.25 -4.54
N GLY A 51 9.11 18.73 -5.15
CA GLY A 51 9.18 19.67 -6.26
C GLY A 51 9.48 19.03 -7.62
N LEU A 52 9.13 17.74 -7.81
CA LEU A 52 9.24 17.10 -9.11
C LEU A 52 8.25 17.70 -10.12
N THR A 53 8.53 17.52 -11.41
CA THR A 53 7.56 17.84 -12.46
C THR A 53 6.30 16.99 -12.29
N LYS A 54 5.15 17.48 -12.78
CA LYS A 54 3.88 16.73 -12.77
C LYS A 54 4.05 15.32 -13.34
N GLU A 55 4.76 15.21 -14.46
CA GLU A 55 5.02 13.93 -15.12
C GLU A 55 5.79 12.96 -14.22
N LYS A 56 6.91 13.39 -13.62
CA LYS A 56 7.72 12.54 -12.74
C LYS A 56 6.99 12.18 -11.45
N ALA A 57 6.23 13.11 -10.87
CA ALA A 57 5.46 12.84 -9.65
C ALA A 57 4.36 11.79 -9.86
N LEU A 58 3.86 11.61 -11.09
CA LEU A 58 2.87 10.57 -11.40
C LEU A 58 3.44 9.15 -11.43
N TYR A 59 4.77 9.01 -11.36
CA TYR A 59 5.47 7.72 -11.19
C TYR A 59 5.49 7.30 -9.72
N ALA A 60 5.08 8.19 -8.81
CA ALA A 60 4.96 7.87 -7.41
C ALA A 60 3.96 6.74 -7.19
N ASP A 61 4.27 5.90 -6.21
CA ASP A 61 3.40 4.84 -5.72
C ASP A 61 3.62 4.63 -4.22
N THR A 62 2.58 4.13 -3.55
CA THR A 62 2.66 3.69 -2.16
C THR A 62 3.13 2.25 -2.14
N ILE A 63 4.26 2.00 -1.48
CA ILE A 63 4.87 0.68 -1.41
C ILE A 63 3.90 -0.30 -0.78
N ILE A 64 3.41 -0.03 0.42
CA ILE A 64 2.51 -0.96 1.12
C ILE A 64 1.16 -0.29 1.30
N SER A 65 0.15 -0.78 0.58
CA SER A 65 -1.19 -0.19 0.66
C SER A 65 -1.85 -0.50 2.00
N PHE A 66 -2.58 0.46 2.55
CA PHE A 66 -3.34 0.25 3.79
C PHE A 66 -4.48 -0.75 3.60
N TRP A 67 -5.21 -0.61 2.49
CA TRP A 67 -6.50 -1.27 2.30
C TRP A 67 -6.42 -2.79 2.15
N THR A 68 -5.46 -3.32 1.39
CA THR A 68 -5.38 -4.76 1.12
C THR A 68 -5.22 -5.58 2.42
N PRO A 69 -4.21 -5.33 3.27
CA PRO A 69 -4.09 -6.04 4.54
C PRO A 69 -5.26 -5.75 5.50
N TYR A 70 -5.73 -4.50 5.56
CA TYR A 70 -6.85 -4.14 6.44
C TYR A 70 -8.17 -4.84 6.08
N SER A 71 -8.56 -4.81 4.81
CA SER A 71 -9.80 -5.46 4.34
C SER A 71 -9.75 -6.98 4.50
N ARG A 72 -8.56 -7.58 4.34
CA ARG A 72 -8.36 -9.00 4.63
C ARG A 72 -8.50 -9.30 6.12
N LEU A 73 -7.88 -8.52 7.01
CA LEU A 73 -8.01 -8.69 8.46
C LEU A 73 -9.46 -8.56 8.93
N LEU A 74 -10.20 -7.57 8.43
CA LEU A 74 -11.64 -7.43 8.69
C LEU A 74 -12.40 -8.73 8.33
N LYS A 75 -12.10 -9.33 7.19
CA LYS A 75 -12.74 -10.56 6.75
C LYS A 75 -12.40 -11.74 7.65
N VAL A 76 -11.13 -11.95 8.00
CA VAL A 76 -10.70 -13.17 8.71
C VAL A 76 -10.85 -13.10 10.23
N GLU A 77 -10.84 -11.91 10.83
CA GLU A 77 -10.97 -11.76 12.29
C GLU A 77 -12.31 -11.21 12.75
N ALA A 78 -12.96 -10.38 11.92
CA ALA A 78 -14.23 -9.76 12.26
C ALA A 78 -15.41 -10.31 11.45
N ASP A 79 -15.16 -11.25 10.52
CA ASP A 79 -16.17 -11.74 9.57
C ASP A 79 -16.89 -10.58 8.85
N TRP A 80 -16.14 -9.49 8.59
CA TRP A 80 -16.66 -8.27 7.99
C TRP A 80 -16.03 -8.05 6.62
N THR A 81 -16.87 -8.08 5.58
CA THR A 81 -16.41 -7.77 4.21
C THR A 81 -16.63 -6.30 3.92
N ALA A 82 -15.55 -5.58 3.60
CA ALA A 82 -15.59 -4.17 3.23
C ALA A 82 -15.09 -3.96 1.78
N TYR A 83 -15.62 -2.93 1.13
CA TYR A 83 -15.25 -2.51 -0.22
C TYR A 83 -14.87 -1.03 -0.23
N LYS A 84 -13.99 -0.60 -1.15
CA LYS A 84 -13.69 0.83 -1.39
C LYS A 84 -14.83 1.50 -2.17
N THR A 85 -16.02 1.53 -1.60
CA THR A 85 -17.19 2.25 -2.14
C THR A 85 -17.79 3.13 -1.04
N SER A 86 -18.40 4.26 -1.40
CA SER A 86 -18.94 5.20 -0.41
C SER A 86 -19.86 4.52 0.61
N LYS A 87 -20.79 3.68 0.14
CA LYS A 87 -21.75 2.97 1.00
C LYS A 87 -21.05 1.99 1.97
N SER A 88 -20.07 1.24 1.50
CA SER A 88 -19.37 0.26 2.34
C SER A 88 -18.46 0.95 3.35
N LEU A 89 -17.75 2.01 2.95
CA LEU A 89 -16.93 2.82 3.84
C LEU A 89 -17.77 3.54 4.90
N GLU A 90 -18.90 4.14 4.54
CA GLU A 90 -19.83 4.75 5.50
C GLU A 90 -20.34 3.75 6.53
N SER A 91 -20.72 2.54 6.08
CA SER A 91 -21.15 1.46 6.97
C SER A 91 -20.05 1.08 7.97
N LEU A 92 -18.83 0.87 7.49
CA LEU A 92 -17.68 0.53 8.33
C LEU A 92 -17.32 1.65 9.31
N ILE A 93 -17.27 2.90 8.85
CA ILE A 93 -16.99 4.08 9.70
C ILE A 93 -18.05 4.20 10.79
N ASN A 94 -19.34 4.06 10.44
CA ASN A 94 -20.42 4.08 11.42
C ASN A 94 -20.28 2.95 12.45
N GLN A 95 -19.87 1.77 12.00
CA GLN A 95 -19.63 0.62 12.87
C GLN A 95 -18.41 0.81 13.78
N ILE A 96 -17.41 1.59 13.38
CA ILE A 96 -16.27 1.95 14.24
C ILE A 96 -16.69 3.01 15.28
N LYS A 97 -17.46 4.02 14.85
CA LYS A 97 -17.88 5.16 15.68
C LYS A 97 -19.01 4.85 16.66
N THR A 98 -19.84 3.84 16.37
CA THR A 98 -20.98 3.51 17.24
C THR A 98 -20.52 3.09 18.62
N ASN A 99 -21.25 3.48 19.67
CA ASN A 99 -21.01 3.01 21.03
C ASN A 99 -21.65 1.64 21.32
N ARG A 100 -22.42 1.08 20.37
CA ARG A 100 -23.07 -0.22 20.52
C ARG A 100 -22.01 -1.33 20.62
N LYS A 101 -22.03 -2.07 21.72
CA LYS A 101 -21.20 -3.26 21.90
C LYS A 101 -21.94 -4.48 21.36
N ASN A 102 -21.41 -5.04 20.28
CA ASN A 102 -21.74 -6.37 19.80
C ASN A 102 -20.44 -7.04 19.33
N ASP A 103 -20.49 -8.35 19.09
CA ASP A 103 -19.31 -9.15 18.72
C ASP A 103 -18.58 -8.58 17.49
N TYR A 104 -19.31 -8.08 16.48
CA TYR A 104 -18.73 -7.43 15.31
C TYR A 104 -18.02 -6.12 15.63
N THR A 105 -18.62 -5.22 16.43
CA THR A 105 -18.02 -3.95 16.84
C THR A 105 -16.70 -4.18 17.57
N GLU A 106 -16.67 -5.18 18.48
CA GLU A 106 -15.49 -5.48 19.28
C GLU A 106 -14.37 -6.08 18.44
N LYS A 107 -14.69 -7.01 17.53
CA LYS A 107 -13.71 -7.57 16.59
C LYS A 107 -13.12 -6.52 15.66
N ILE A 108 -13.94 -5.62 15.09
CA ILE A 108 -13.46 -4.52 14.25
C ILE A 108 -12.55 -3.58 15.04
N ARG A 109 -12.92 -3.20 16.27
CA ARG A 109 -12.06 -2.36 17.11
C ARG A 109 -10.74 -3.04 17.47
N ARG A 110 -10.74 -4.36 17.68
CA ARG A 110 -9.51 -5.14 17.91
C ARG A 110 -8.60 -5.10 16.69
N VAL A 111 -9.14 -5.35 15.49
CA VAL A 111 -8.40 -5.24 14.23
C VAL A 111 -7.80 -3.84 14.09
N ASN A 112 -8.58 -2.79 14.32
CA ASN A 112 -8.11 -1.40 14.24
C ASN A 112 -6.99 -1.12 15.24
N GLY A 113 -7.13 -1.58 16.49
CA GLY A 113 -6.09 -1.44 17.51
C GLY A 113 -4.78 -2.13 17.12
N ASN A 114 -4.87 -3.33 16.53
CA ASN A 114 -3.69 -4.11 16.13
C ASN A 114 -2.94 -3.52 14.92
N ILE A 115 -3.63 -2.76 14.05
CA ILE A 115 -3.02 -2.14 12.86
C ILE A 115 -2.74 -0.64 13.03
N GLU A 116 -3.08 -0.06 14.17
CA GLU A 116 -2.97 1.39 14.42
C GLU A 116 -1.55 1.93 14.19
N GLU A 117 -0.52 1.20 14.61
CA GLU A 117 0.87 1.61 14.41
C GLU A 117 1.26 1.63 12.92
N PHE A 118 0.78 0.67 12.13
CA PHE A 118 0.95 0.71 10.68
C PHE A 118 0.16 1.88 10.06
N ALA A 119 -1.09 2.09 10.48
CA ALA A 119 -1.93 3.19 10.00
C ALA A 119 -1.28 4.55 10.22
N LYS A 120 -0.62 4.75 11.38
CA LYS A 120 0.11 5.97 11.73
C LYS A 120 1.22 6.33 10.74
N ILE A 121 1.87 5.34 10.13
CA ILE A 121 3.03 5.54 9.26
C ILE A 121 2.78 5.20 7.78
N CYS A 122 1.65 4.59 7.44
CA CYS A 122 1.34 4.10 6.09
C CYS A 122 1.38 5.22 5.03
N TYR A 123 1.06 6.46 5.40
CA TYR A 123 1.13 7.62 4.51
C TYR A 123 2.25 8.58 4.91
N THR A 124 3.47 8.06 4.94
CA THR A 124 4.71 8.82 5.19
C THR A 124 5.72 8.59 4.07
N LYS A 125 6.75 9.45 3.96
CA LYS A 125 7.78 9.39 2.90
C LYS A 125 8.43 8.00 2.79
N GLY A 126 8.60 7.31 3.93
CA GLY A 126 9.18 5.99 3.98
C GLY A 126 8.33 4.90 3.35
N ASN A 127 7.05 5.15 3.05
CA ASN A 127 6.19 4.22 2.32
C ASN A 127 5.94 4.65 0.87
N TYR A 128 6.66 5.64 0.36
CA TYR A 128 6.56 6.08 -1.02
C TYR A 128 7.79 5.65 -1.82
N MET A 129 7.57 5.38 -3.10
CA MET A 129 8.62 5.15 -4.10
C MET A 129 8.24 5.78 -5.43
N LEU A 130 9.23 6.01 -6.28
CA LEU A 130 9.06 6.27 -7.70
C LEU A 130 9.25 4.96 -8.46
N LEU A 131 8.24 4.55 -9.21
CA LEU A 131 8.36 3.40 -10.12
C LEU A 131 9.29 3.72 -11.29
N PRO A 132 9.94 2.72 -11.92
CA PRO A 132 10.68 2.91 -13.17
C PRO A 132 9.76 3.39 -14.31
N GLU A 133 8.53 2.87 -14.34
CA GLU A 133 7.49 3.24 -15.29
C GLU A 133 6.12 3.27 -14.60
N ARG A 134 5.24 4.21 -14.98
CA ARG A 134 3.88 4.33 -14.39
C ARG A 134 3.05 3.06 -14.55
N GLN A 135 3.25 2.36 -15.66
CA GLN A 135 2.53 1.16 -16.06
C GLN A 135 2.82 -0.02 -15.13
N MET A 136 3.95 0.02 -14.40
CA MET A 136 4.31 -1.01 -13.44
C MET A 136 3.28 -1.14 -12.32
N ASN A 137 2.62 -0.06 -11.90
CA ASN A 137 1.66 -0.10 -10.78
C ASN A 137 0.53 -1.13 -11.01
N ASN A 138 -0.13 -1.06 -12.17
CA ASN A 138 -1.25 -1.95 -12.49
C ASN A 138 -0.82 -3.42 -12.50
N GLN A 139 0.37 -3.70 -13.04
CA GLN A 139 0.87 -5.06 -13.12
C GLN A 139 1.37 -5.57 -11.77
N ARG A 140 2.04 -4.70 -11.00
CA ARG A 140 2.50 -4.97 -9.64
C ARG A 140 1.36 -5.46 -8.77
N TYR A 141 0.23 -4.74 -8.75
CA TYR A 141 -0.94 -5.18 -7.99
C TYR A 141 -1.43 -6.57 -8.45
N SER A 142 -1.51 -6.81 -9.76
CA SER A 142 -2.03 -8.09 -10.30
C SER A 142 -1.17 -9.31 -9.99
N VAL A 143 0.14 -9.15 -9.81
CA VAL A 143 1.08 -10.26 -9.61
C VAL A 143 1.61 -10.34 -8.18
N THR A 144 1.36 -9.33 -7.35
CA THR A 144 1.92 -9.28 -5.98
C THR A 144 0.99 -8.69 -4.90
N GLU A 145 -0.15 -8.10 -5.25
CA GLU A 145 -1.02 -7.35 -4.33
C GLU A 145 -0.27 -6.29 -3.49
N ASP A 146 0.68 -5.60 -4.13
CA ASP A 146 1.54 -4.58 -3.52
C ASP A 146 2.47 -5.10 -2.41
N ARG A 147 2.69 -6.41 -2.35
CA ARG A 147 3.62 -7.01 -1.40
C ARG A 147 5.06 -6.74 -1.85
N ILE A 148 5.85 -6.01 -1.05
CA ILE A 148 7.13 -5.43 -1.53
C ILE A 148 8.26 -6.46 -1.73
N ASP A 149 8.40 -7.43 -0.84
CA ASP A 149 9.32 -8.56 -0.97
C ASP A 149 9.03 -9.35 -2.26
N LEU A 150 7.75 -9.65 -2.52
CA LEU A 150 7.32 -10.30 -3.76
C LEU A 150 7.45 -9.39 -4.98
N THR A 151 7.18 -8.08 -4.85
CA THR A 151 7.42 -7.09 -5.92
C THR A 151 8.88 -7.14 -6.36
N LEU A 152 9.81 -7.10 -5.40
CA LEU A 152 11.24 -7.15 -5.68
C LEU A 152 11.66 -8.50 -6.28
N HIS A 153 11.11 -9.61 -5.79
CA HIS A 153 11.32 -10.93 -6.39
C HIS A 153 10.94 -10.97 -7.87
N GLU A 154 9.78 -10.42 -8.20
CA GLU A 154 9.26 -10.37 -9.58
C GLU A 154 9.99 -9.36 -10.48
N CYS A 155 10.82 -8.47 -9.93
CA CYS A 155 11.66 -7.56 -10.70
C CYS A 155 12.94 -8.23 -11.24
N PHE A 156 13.42 -9.29 -10.61
CA PHE A 156 14.60 -10.03 -11.10
C PHE A 156 14.27 -10.93 -12.29
N GLU A 157 15.31 -11.45 -12.95
CA GLU A 157 15.20 -12.25 -14.17
C GLU A 157 14.08 -13.30 -14.10
N LYS A 158 13.32 -13.41 -15.20
CA LYS A 158 12.15 -14.28 -15.40
C LYS A 158 10.92 -13.93 -14.53
N GLY A 159 10.99 -12.91 -13.69
CA GLY A 159 9.84 -12.38 -12.97
C GLY A 159 8.94 -11.53 -13.88
N ALA A 160 7.66 -11.40 -13.51
CA ALA A 160 6.66 -10.71 -14.32
C ALA A 160 6.93 -9.19 -14.45
N LEU A 161 7.67 -8.60 -13.51
CA LEU A 161 8.02 -7.18 -13.46
C LEU A 161 9.41 -6.87 -14.02
N ALA A 162 10.21 -7.89 -14.37
CA ALA A 162 11.57 -7.72 -14.90
C ALA A 162 11.61 -6.85 -16.16
N LYS A 163 10.55 -6.89 -16.98
CA LYS A 163 10.44 -6.12 -18.23
C LYS A 163 10.46 -4.60 -18.06
N PHE A 164 10.29 -4.08 -16.84
CA PHE A 164 10.37 -2.65 -16.55
C PHE A 164 11.81 -2.15 -16.36
N PHE A 165 12.79 -3.05 -16.48
CA PHE A 165 14.21 -2.75 -16.38
C PHE A 165 14.91 -3.33 -17.61
N ARG A 166 15.89 -2.60 -18.16
CA ARG A 166 16.67 -3.08 -19.33
C ARG A 166 17.64 -4.18 -18.94
N ASN A 167 18.15 -4.14 -17.71
CA ASN A 167 19.08 -5.12 -17.16
C ASN A 167 19.07 -5.05 -15.62
N GLU A 168 19.76 -6.01 -14.99
CA GLU A 168 19.82 -6.13 -13.53
C GLU A 168 20.56 -4.96 -12.85
N ASN A 169 21.51 -4.31 -13.54
CA ASN A 169 22.19 -3.13 -12.98
C ASN A 169 21.21 -1.95 -12.83
N GLU A 170 20.35 -1.72 -13.82
CA GLU A 170 19.29 -0.70 -13.73
C GLU A 170 18.30 -1.01 -12.60
N LEU A 171 17.95 -2.28 -12.40
CA LEU A 171 17.14 -2.71 -11.26
C LEU A 171 17.83 -2.40 -9.93
N LYS A 172 19.11 -2.77 -9.75
CA LYS A 172 19.86 -2.50 -8.53
C LYS A 172 20.00 -1.01 -8.25
N ASP A 173 20.31 -0.22 -9.28
CA ASP A 173 20.34 1.24 -9.18
C ASP A 173 18.98 1.81 -8.74
N TRP A 174 17.87 1.25 -9.23
CA TRP A 174 16.53 1.65 -8.81
C TRP A 174 16.26 1.26 -7.36
N ILE A 175 16.59 0.04 -6.94
CA ILE A 175 16.45 -0.43 -5.54
C ILE A 175 17.20 0.49 -4.59
N ASP A 176 18.44 0.86 -4.92
CA ASP A 176 19.26 1.77 -4.11
C ASP A 176 18.68 3.19 -4.08
N LYS A 177 18.29 3.75 -5.24
CA LYS A 177 17.66 5.08 -5.31
C LYS A 177 16.36 5.15 -4.53
N GLN A 178 15.63 4.04 -4.47
CA GLN A 178 14.40 3.94 -3.70
C GLN A 178 14.65 3.55 -2.25
N ASP A 179 15.86 3.32 -1.75
CA ASP A 179 16.16 2.83 -0.40
C ASP A 179 15.42 1.52 -0.03
N LEU A 180 15.46 0.55 -0.96
CA LEU A 180 14.83 -0.77 -0.83
C LEU A 180 15.84 -1.89 -0.51
N SER A 181 17.14 -1.59 -0.42
CA SER A 181 18.19 -2.59 -0.21
C SER A 181 18.04 -3.38 1.10
N SER A 182 17.35 -2.83 2.10
CA SER A 182 17.08 -3.53 3.37
C SER A 182 16.14 -4.73 3.25
N VAL A 183 15.41 -4.85 2.14
CA VAL A 183 14.59 -6.03 1.87
C VAL A 183 15.46 -7.24 1.50
N PHE A 184 16.78 -7.07 1.35
CA PHE A 184 17.71 -8.14 1.04
C PHE A 184 18.59 -8.53 2.22
N VAL A 185 18.96 -9.81 2.29
CA VAL A 185 19.90 -10.36 3.28
C VAL A 185 21.22 -9.61 3.17
N ASN A 186 21.61 -8.90 4.24
CA ASN A 186 22.81 -8.07 4.31
C ASN A 186 22.97 -7.07 3.14
N GLY A 187 21.85 -6.64 2.53
CA GLY A 187 21.87 -5.74 1.37
C GLY A 187 22.30 -6.38 0.05
N HIS A 188 22.45 -7.72 -0.02
CA HIS A 188 22.78 -8.41 -1.26
C HIS A 188 21.58 -8.46 -2.20
N MET A 189 21.46 -7.48 -3.10
CA MET A 189 20.37 -7.32 -4.05
C MET A 189 20.35 -8.39 -5.14
N CYS A 190 19.94 -9.61 -4.80
CA CYS A 190 19.67 -10.68 -5.74
C CYS A 190 18.41 -11.46 -5.34
N LYS A 191 17.82 -12.14 -6.33
CA LYS A 191 16.52 -12.83 -6.22
C LYS A 191 16.45 -13.80 -5.03
N ASP A 192 17.51 -14.59 -4.83
CA ASP A 192 17.57 -15.64 -3.79
C ASP A 192 17.97 -15.09 -2.40
N LYS A 193 18.15 -13.77 -2.27
CA LYS A 193 18.53 -13.10 -1.02
C LYS A 193 17.48 -12.13 -0.54
N ILE A 194 16.21 -12.34 -0.89
CA ILE A 194 15.09 -11.57 -0.38
C ILE A 194 14.76 -12.01 1.05
N ASN A 195 14.72 -11.05 1.98
CA ASN A 195 14.13 -11.23 3.29
C ASN A 195 12.61 -11.19 3.12
N TRP A 196 11.98 -12.35 3.01
CA TRP A 196 10.53 -12.46 2.98
C TRP A 196 9.92 -11.88 4.26
N PHE A 197 8.87 -11.08 4.11
CA PHE A 197 8.19 -10.41 5.23
C PHE A 197 7.24 -11.34 5.98
N VAL A 198 7.04 -12.57 5.47
CA VAL A 198 6.26 -13.63 6.08
C VAL A 198 7.03 -14.95 5.90
N ILE A 199 7.12 -15.74 6.96
CA ILE A 199 7.65 -17.10 6.88
C ILE A 199 6.58 -18.04 6.31
N GLU A 200 6.79 -18.51 5.08
CA GLU A 200 5.85 -19.39 4.38
C GLU A 200 6.57 -20.28 3.35
N ASP A 201 6.00 -21.44 3.04
CA ASP A 201 6.58 -22.39 2.09
C ASP A 201 6.59 -21.86 0.64
N LYS A 202 5.60 -21.03 0.30
CA LYS A 202 5.46 -20.38 -1.00
C LYS A 202 4.88 -18.97 -0.82
N PRO A 203 5.37 -17.96 -1.56
CA PRO A 203 4.84 -16.61 -1.48
C PRO A 203 3.33 -16.56 -1.76
N LYS A 204 2.55 -16.11 -0.79
CA LYS A 204 1.12 -15.88 -0.93
C LYS A 204 0.81 -14.43 -1.28
N PHE A 205 -0.34 -14.24 -1.91
CA PHE A 205 -0.99 -12.94 -1.95
C PHE A 205 -1.59 -12.61 -0.59
N ILE A 206 -1.70 -11.32 -0.27
CA ILE A 206 -2.26 -10.87 1.02
C ILE A 206 -3.70 -11.38 1.18
N SER A 207 -4.47 -11.44 0.10
CA SER A 207 -5.82 -11.99 0.08
C SER A 207 -5.93 -13.48 0.46
N GLU A 208 -4.83 -14.23 0.37
CA GLU A 208 -4.72 -15.66 0.72
C GLU A 208 -4.20 -15.87 2.15
N MET A 209 -3.52 -14.86 2.73
CA MET A 209 -2.91 -14.95 4.05
C MET A 209 -3.94 -15.07 5.19
N LYS A 210 -3.53 -15.75 6.27
CA LYS A 210 -4.20 -15.76 7.58
C LYS A 210 -3.85 -14.52 8.40
N ALA A 211 -4.55 -14.30 9.50
CA ALA A 211 -4.38 -13.10 10.32
C ALA A 211 -2.96 -12.94 10.87
N ASP A 212 -2.38 -14.01 11.39
CA ASP A 212 -1.00 -14.07 11.91
C ASP A 212 0.04 -13.73 10.85
N GLU A 213 -0.12 -14.26 9.63
CA GLU A 213 0.72 -13.96 8.46
C GLU A 213 0.63 -12.47 8.08
N ILE A 214 -0.57 -11.89 8.06
CA ILE A 214 -0.75 -10.46 7.76
C ILE A 214 -0.12 -9.59 8.85
N TYR A 215 -0.28 -9.96 10.12
CA TYR A 215 0.35 -9.21 11.21
C TYR A 215 1.88 -9.32 11.18
N GLU A 216 2.43 -10.46 10.78
CA GLU A 216 3.87 -10.60 10.52
C GLU A 216 4.34 -9.69 9.38
N TYR A 217 3.63 -9.73 8.25
CA TYR A 217 3.89 -8.86 7.11
C TYR A 217 3.91 -7.39 7.53
N LEU A 218 2.89 -6.96 8.28
CA LEU A 218 2.75 -5.57 8.73
C LEU A 218 3.83 -5.16 9.74
N ARG A 219 4.29 -6.06 10.62
CA ARG A 219 5.42 -5.77 11.52
C ARG A 219 6.69 -5.50 10.72
N ASN A 220 6.99 -6.32 9.72
CA ASN A 220 8.16 -6.13 8.86
C ASN A 220 8.02 -4.90 7.95
N ALA A 221 6.81 -4.62 7.46
CA ALA A 221 6.46 -3.39 6.75
C ALA A 221 6.74 -2.13 7.59
N ILE A 222 6.34 -2.15 8.87
CA ILE A 222 6.60 -1.04 9.80
C ILE A 222 8.10 -0.77 9.91
N LEU A 223 8.90 -1.81 10.09
CA LEU A 223 10.37 -1.67 10.20
C LEU A 223 10.98 -1.06 8.92
N LEU A 224 10.54 -1.51 7.74
CA LEU A 224 10.97 -0.94 6.46
C LEU A 224 10.61 0.56 6.37
N ILE A 225 9.35 0.91 6.62
CA ILE A 225 8.87 2.29 6.51
C ILE A 225 9.59 3.20 7.51
N GLN A 226 9.77 2.75 8.75
CA GLN A 226 10.48 3.51 9.77
C GLN A 226 11.96 3.71 9.43
N LYS A 227 12.63 2.71 8.85
CA LYS A 227 14.02 2.86 8.38
C LYS A 227 14.12 3.95 7.31
N ARG A 228 13.23 3.93 6.32
CA ARG A 228 13.18 4.88 5.20
C ARG A 228 12.68 6.28 5.58
N ASN A 229 12.06 6.40 6.75
CA ASN A 229 11.64 7.70 7.30
C ASN A 229 12.79 8.48 7.95
N LYS A 230 13.92 7.84 8.25
CA LYS A 230 15.12 8.51 8.76
C LYS A 230 15.73 9.45 7.72
#